data_AF-A0A8S9SFX0-F1
#
_entry.id   AF-A0A8S9SFX0-F1
#
_cell.length_a   1.000
_cell.length_b   1.000
_cell.length_c   1.000
_cell.angle_alpha   90.00
_cell.angle_beta   90.00
_cell.angle_gamma   90.00
#
_symmetry.space_group_name_H-M   'P 1'
#
loop_
_entity.id
_entity.type
_entity.pdbx_description
1 polymer ?
#
loop_
_entity_poly.entity_id
_entity_poly.type
_entity_poly.pdbx_seq_one_letter_code
_entity_poly.pdbx_strand_id
1 'polypeptide(L)'
;MVPVLCSPSTGQTLVLPKVETSRAKVKCLLGYDPLDKQFKELNSQVSKGHSVLPIRFTAEQKAILIQSDDEAQVQQKPISVPAKCSLPHFYPRDEICVNGVLYYTSLYKACMIVCFDVRSEKFNLIEVKGASVRRAVLGFMVNCNGKLGFSMSENHEGNVGFISGKSSRFKLWVLEDVEKQECSGRVYVLPAEWKNIVGEHVLKFVGLSRTNEIVLSSWYSVKPFYLFYFNPGRNTVVRVEIEGVDMDGSKFAVL
;
A
#
# COMPACT_ATOMS: atom_id res chain seq x y z
N MET A 1 2.04 15.24 -7.33
CA MET A 1 1.37 13.93 -7.32
C MET A 1 -0.04 14.15 -6.83
N VAL A 2 -1.03 13.63 -7.55
CA VAL A 2 -2.46 13.76 -7.20
C VAL A 2 -2.92 12.38 -6.71
N PRO A 3 -3.31 12.20 -5.45
CA PRO A 3 -3.78 10.90 -5.01
C PRO A 3 -5.19 10.64 -5.57
N VAL A 4 -5.46 9.40 -5.98
CA VAL A 4 -6.78 8.95 -6.42
C VAL A 4 -7.21 7.81 -5.50
N LEU A 5 -8.37 7.96 -4.88
CA LEU A 5 -9.03 6.89 -4.14
C LEU A 5 -9.89 6.09 -5.13
N CYS A 6 -9.81 4.78 -5.10
CA CYS A 6 -10.66 3.90 -5.90
C CYS A 6 -11.38 2.91 -4.98
N SER A 7 -12.70 2.79 -5.11
CA SER A 7 -13.44 1.69 -4.48
C SER A 7 -13.44 0.49 -5.43
N PRO A 8 -12.78 -0.63 -5.10
CA PRO A 8 -12.79 -1.83 -5.94
C PRO A 8 -14.18 -2.42 -6.08
N SER A 9 -15.04 -2.17 -5.08
CA SER A 9 -16.37 -2.74 -4.99
C SER A 9 -17.39 -2.05 -5.89
N THR A 10 -17.16 -0.78 -6.22
CA THR A 10 -18.04 0.03 -7.08
C THR A 10 -17.36 0.52 -8.36
N GLY A 11 -16.04 0.43 -8.46
CA GLY A 11 -15.25 0.98 -9.57
C GLY A 11 -15.17 2.52 -9.56
N GLN A 12 -15.75 3.18 -8.55
CA GLN A 12 -15.75 4.64 -8.46
C GLN A 12 -14.39 5.17 -8.04
N THR A 13 -13.98 6.27 -8.65
CA THR A 13 -12.73 6.97 -8.35
C THR A 13 -12.99 8.37 -7.80
N LEU A 14 -12.24 8.76 -6.78
CA LEU A 14 -12.23 10.09 -6.19
C LEU A 14 -10.83 10.68 -6.30
N VAL A 15 -10.69 11.76 -7.06
CA VAL A 15 -9.42 12.47 -7.22
C VAL A 15 -9.24 13.44 -6.04
N LEU A 16 -8.21 13.22 -5.23
CA LEU A 16 -7.86 14.13 -4.14
C LEU A 16 -7.10 15.35 -4.69
N PRO A 17 -7.34 16.57 -4.18
CA PRO A 17 -6.71 17.77 -4.71
C PRO A 17 -5.17 17.73 -4.62
N LYS A 18 -4.52 18.26 -5.66
CA LYS A 18 -3.06 18.37 -5.76
C LYS A 18 -2.55 19.36 -4.72
N VAL A 19 -1.57 18.95 -3.92
CA VAL A 19 -0.91 19.83 -2.95
C VAL A 19 0.41 20.32 -3.56
N GLU A 20 0.59 21.63 -3.64
CA GLU A 20 1.85 22.25 -4.03
C GLU A 20 2.83 22.22 -2.86
N THR A 21 3.68 21.20 -2.79
CA THR A 21 4.77 21.17 -1.81
C THR A 21 5.99 21.91 -2.36
N SER A 22 6.42 22.99 -1.71
CA SER A 22 7.58 23.77 -2.11
C SER A 22 8.92 23.06 -1.79
N ARG A 23 9.71 22.85 -2.85
CA ARG A 23 11.20 22.72 -2.90
C ARG A 23 11.95 21.61 -2.14
N ALA A 24 11.32 20.57 -1.58
CA ALA A 24 12.01 19.33 -1.18
C ALA A 24 11.32 18.08 -1.75
N LYS A 25 12.06 16.98 -1.96
CA LYS A 25 11.46 15.68 -2.34
C LYS A 25 10.66 15.16 -1.14
N VAL A 26 9.37 15.52 -1.07
CA VAL A 26 8.45 15.05 -0.04
C VAL A 26 7.72 13.82 -0.55
N LYS A 27 7.78 12.69 0.18
CA LYS A 27 6.85 11.57 -0.02
C LYS A 27 5.68 11.79 0.93
N CYS A 28 4.48 11.83 0.38
CA CYS A 28 3.22 11.90 1.12
C CYS A 28 2.70 10.47 1.31
N LEU A 29 2.46 10.06 2.55
CA LEU A 29 1.77 8.81 2.89
C LEU A 29 0.38 9.15 3.40
N LEU A 30 -0.64 8.43 2.93
CA LEU A 30 -2.03 8.74 3.26
C LEU A 30 -2.58 7.69 4.24
N GLY A 31 -3.03 8.14 5.40
CA GLY A 31 -3.77 7.32 6.38
C GLY A 31 -5.24 7.71 6.41
N TYR A 32 -6.11 6.77 6.78
CA TYR A 32 -7.55 6.96 6.94
C TYR A 32 -7.98 6.49 8.33
N ASP A 33 -8.65 7.36 9.10
CA ASP A 33 -9.31 7.02 10.35
C ASP A 33 -10.77 6.65 10.08
N PRO A 34 -11.16 5.38 10.26
CA PRO A 34 -12.52 4.92 9.98
C PRO A 34 -13.58 5.40 10.98
N LEU A 35 -13.22 5.82 12.22
CA LEU A 35 -14.25 6.29 13.17
C LEU A 35 -14.56 7.77 12.96
N ASP A 36 -13.52 8.60 12.80
CA ASP A 36 -13.70 10.03 12.51
C ASP A 36 -13.96 10.29 11.02
N LYS A 37 -13.89 9.24 10.18
CA LYS A 37 -14.08 9.26 8.72
C LYS A 37 -13.22 10.33 8.04
N GLN A 38 -11.97 10.44 8.47
CA GLN A 38 -11.04 11.48 8.02
C GLN A 38 -9.74 10.87 7.51
N PHE A 39 -9.15 11.51 6.51
CA PHE A 39 -7.78 11.20 6.08
C PHE A 39 -6.76 12.03 6.85
N LYS A 40 -5.50 11.58 6.87
CA LYS A 40 -4.35 12.37 7.33
C LYS A 40 -3.16 12.08 6.43
N GLU A 41 -2.35 13.10 6.18
CA GLU A 41 -1.20 13.00 5.29
C GLU A 41 0.10 13.08 6.10
N LEU A 42 0.89 12.02 6.06
CA LEU A 42 2.20 11.99 6.67
C LEU A 42 3.26 12.39 5.64
N ASN A 43 3.93 13.52 5.90
CA ASN A 43 4.92 14.10 5.00
C ASN A 43 6.34 13.84 5.50
N SER A 44 7.20 13.30 4.62
CA SER A 44 8.62 13.09 4.92
C SER A 44 9.49 14.17 4.29
N GLN A 45 10.25 14.93 5.08
CA GLN A 45 11.25 15.84 4.53
C GLN A 45 12.63 15.19 4.55
N VAL A 46 13.30 15.16 3.40
CA VAL A 46 14.69 14.69 3.27
C VAL A 46 15.60 15.92 3.14
N SER A 47 16.47 16.14 4.13
CA SER A 47 17.51 17.18 4.04
C SER A 47 18.53 16.82 2.95
N LYS A 48 18.82 17.76 2.04
CA LYS A 48 19.86 17.58 1.01
C LYS A 48 21.22 17.33 1.69
N GLY A 49 21.94 16.29 1.26
CA GLY A 49 23.39 16.16 1.53
C GLY A 49 23.90 14.84 2.11
N HIS A 50 23.05 13.98 2.67
CA HIS A 50 23.53 12.71 3.26
C HIS A 50 22.56 11.55 3.03
N SER A 51 23.11 10.40 2.61
CA SER A 51 22.37 9.16 2.31
C SER A 51 21.82 8.43 3.55
N VAL A 52 22.19 8.86 4.76
CA VAL A 52 21.90 8.16 6.02
C VAL A 52 21.67 9.14 7.18
N LEU A 53 20.57 9.92 7.15
CA LEU A 53 20.14 10.75 8.28
C LEU A 53 18.65 10.54 8.60
N PRO A 54 18.21 10.78 9.84
CA PRO A 54 16.82 10.63 10.26
C PRO A 54 15.86 11.44 9.42
N ILE A 55 14.94 10.74 8.76
CA ILE A 55 13.80 11.35 8.08
C ILE A 55 12.93 11.93 9.19
N ARG A 56 12.86 13.26 9.24
CA ARG A 56 11.84 13.92 10.03
C ARG A 56 10.54 13.76 9.26
N PHE A 57 9.66 12.94 9.82
CA PHE A 57 8.27 12.96 9.43
C PHE A 57 7.61 14.14 10.14
N THR A 58 6.85 14.91 9.37
CA THR A 58 5.88 15.87 9.87
C THR A 58 4.52 15.33 9.46
N ALA A 59 3.67 15.01 10.44
CA ALA A 59 2.27 14.74 10.15
C ALA A 59 1.58 16.07 9.86
N GLU A 60 0.93 16.17 8.71
CA GLU A 60 -0.03 17.23 8.44
C GLU A 60 -1.41 16.60 8.45
N GLN A 61 -2.27 17.04 9.34
CA GLN A 61 -3.65 16.57 9.33
C GLN A 61 -4.36 17.21 8.15
N LYS A 62 -5.00 16.37 7.32
CA LYS A 62 -5.87 16.81 6.25
C LYS A 62 -7.17 16.04 6.34
N ALA A 63 -8.09 16.53 7.16
CA ALA A 63 -9.43 15.97 7.18
C ALA A 63 -10.03 16.05 5.78
N ILE A 64 -10.33 14.90 5.19
CA ILE A 64 -11.19 14.77 4.02
C ILE A 64 -12.42 14.05 4.56
N LEU A 65 -13.51 14.80 4.74
CA LEU A 65 -14.79 14.27 5.18
C LEU A 65 -15.50 13.72 3.94
N ILE A 66 -15.66 12.40 3.83
CA ILE A 66 -16.52 11.81 2.81
C ILE A 66 -17.93 11.70 3.43
N GLN A 67 -18.80 12.66 3.14
CA GLN A 67 -20.24 12.49 3.35
C GLN A 67 -20.84 11.77 2.14
N SER A 68 -21.88 10.98 2.40
CA SER A 68 -22.45 9.92 1.54
C SER A 68 -22.78 10.30 0.09
N ASP A 69 -22.58 9.28 -0.76
CA ASP A 69 -23.06 8.93 -2.10
C ASP A 69 -23.23 9.95 -3.24
N ASP A 70 -23.41 11.26 -3.03
CA ASP A 70 -23.64 12.17 -4.16
C ASP A 70 -22.76 13.43 -4.21
N GLU A 71 -22.11 13.85 -3.12
CA GLU A 71 -21.21 15.01 -3.16
C GLU A 71 -20.03 14.87 -2.18
N ALA A 72 -18.86 14.52 -2.69
CA ALA A 72 -17.61 14.57 -1.93
C ALA A 72 -17.21 16.03 -1.65
N GLN A 73 -17.67 16.61 -0.54
CA GLN A 73 -17.25 17.94 -0.12
C GLN A 73 -15.90 17.88 0.63
N VAL A 74 -14.83 18.34 -0.03
CA VAL A 74 -13.49 18.43 0.57
C VAL A 74 -13.38 19.70 1.41
N GLN A 75 -13.63 19.61 2.72
CA GLN A 75 -13.31 20.70 3.67
C GLN A 75 -11.87 20.58 4.19
N GLN A 76 -11.00 21.47 3.74
CA GLN A 76 -9.61 21.52 4.18
C GLN A 76 -9.50 22.31 5.49
N LYS A 77 -9.11 21.63 6.57
CA LYS A 77 -8.65 22.31 7.79
C LYS A 77 -7.17 21.97 8.00
N PRO A 78 -6.23 22.85 7.63
CA PRO A 78 -4.82 22.61 7.90
C PRO A 78 -4.61 22.65 9.41
N ILE A 79 -4.42 21.48 10.01
CA ILE A 79 -3.99 21.36 11.40
C ILE A 79 -2.59 20.73 11.37
N SER A 80 -1.59 21.57 11.61
CA SER A 80 -0.20 21.12 11.69
C SER A 80 0.13 20.83 13.16
N VAL A 81 -0.02 19.58 13.58
CA VAL A 81 0.62 19.11 14.82
C VAL A 81 1.86 18.33 14.43
N PRO A 82 3.07 18.81 14.77
CA PRO A 82 4.29 18.10 14.42
C PRO A 82 4.39 16.80 15.24
N ALA A 83 3.90 15.69 14.69
CA ALA A 83 4.27 14.36 15.17
C ALA A 83 5.74 14.12 14.79
N LYS A 84 6.65 14.24 15.76
CA LYS A 84 8.09 14.04 15.54
C LYS A 84 8.42 12.55 15.67
N CYS A 85 8.80 11.93 14.56
CA CYS A 85 9.50 10.65 14.57
C CYS A 85 11.02 10.93 14.48
N SER A 86 11.78 10.54 15.50
CA SER A 86 13.23 10.80 15.60
C SER A 86 14.11 9.69 15.01
N LEU A 87 13.51 8.73 14.30
CA LEU A 87 14.19 7.51 13.90
C LEU A 87 14.91 7.65 12.55
N PRO A 88 16.11 7.07 12.41
CA PRO A 88 16.80 6.96 11.14
C PRO A 88 16.03 6.02 10.20
N HIS A 89 15.45 6.58 9.15
CA HIS A 89 14.66 5.83 8.18
C HIS A 89 15.23 5.97 6.77
N PHE A 90 15.15 4.89 5.99
CA PHE A 90 15.23 4.97 4.54
C PHE A 90 13.84 5.23 3.94
N TYR A 91 13.81 5.70 2.69
CA TYR A 91 12.60 5.86 1.89
C TYR A 91 11.69 4.63 2.01
N PRO A 92 10.39 4.79 2.34
CA PRO A 92 9.51 3.63 2.48
C PRO A 92 9.38 2.92 1.14
N ARG A 93 9.64 1.61 1.12
CA ARG A 93 9.52 0.77 -0.09
C ARG A 93 8.06 0.61 -0.48
N ASP A 94 7.22 0.39 0.51
CA ASP A 94 5.79 0.17 0.35
C ASP A 94 5.03 0.67 1.59
N GLU A 95 3.75 0.99 1.38
CA GLU A 95 2.86 1.57 2.40
C GLU A 95 1.42 1.07 2.26
N ILE A 96 0.70 0.96 3.38
CA ILE A 96 -0.73 0.66 3.38
C ILE A 96 -1.41 1.20 4.64
N CYS A 97 -2.66 1.63 4.54
CA CYS A 97 -3.49 1.94 5.71
C CYS A 97 -4.46 0.79 5.97
N VAL A 98 -4.42 0.21 7.17
CA VAL A 98 -5.31 -0.88 7.60
C VAL A 98 -5.93 -0.50 8.94
N ASN A 99 -7.27 -0.46 9.01
CA ASN A 99 -8.04 -0.20 10.24
C ASN A 99 -7.57 1.02 11.06
N GLY A 100 -7.29 2.15 10.42
CA GLY A 100 -6.85 3.36 11.14
C GLY A 100 -5.36 3.41 11.46
N VAL A 101 -4.57 2.43 11.01
CA VAL A 101 -3.12 2.40 11.20
C VAL A 101 -2.42 2.40 9.84
N LEU A 102 -1.57 3.40 9.62
CA LEU A 102 -0.71 3.51 8.45
C LEU A 102 0.57 2.71 8.71
N TYR A 103 0.78 1.67 7.91
CA TYR A 103 1.97 0.84 7.91
C TYR A 103 2.89 1.23 6.75
N TYR A 104 4.19 1.24 7.00
CA TYR A 104 5.20 1.30 5.94
C TYR A 104 6.48 0.58 6.36
N THR A 105 7.19 0.03 5.38
CA THR A 105 8.47 -0.65 5.63
C THR A 105 9.61 0.37 5.63
N SER A 106 10.57 0.19 6.55
CA SER A 106 11.85 0.90 6.51
C SER A 106 13.00 -0.10 6.50
N LEU A 107 13.96 0.14 5.60
CA LEU A 107 15.17 -0.67 5.47
C LEU A 107 16.34 0.08 6.13
N TYR A 108 16.33 0.20 7.46
CA TYR A 108 17.45 0.79 8.19
C TYR A 108 18.13 -0.30 9.03
N LYS A 109 19.27 -0.83 8.55
CA LYS A 109 20.10 -1.90 9.15
C LYS A 109 19.38 -3.25 9.39
N ALA A 110 18.07 -3.25 9.61
CA ALA A 110 17.16 -4.39 9.67
C ALA A 110 15.81 -4.00 9.01
N CYS A 111 15.04 -4.99 8.56
CA CYS A 111 13.67 -4.73 8.11
C CYS A 111 12.80 -4.40 9.33
N MET A 112 12.22 -3.20 9.34
CA MET A 112 11.26 -2.77 10.36
C MET A 112 9.94 -2.40 9.68
N ILE A 113 8.84 -2.68 10.37
CA ILE A 113 7.52 -2.13 10.01
C ILE A 113 7.28 -0.95 10.95
N VAL A 114 7.09 0.23 10.36
CA VAL A 114 6.67 1.41 11.11
C VAL A 114 5.16 1.51 11.04
N CYS A 115 4.55 1.80 12.17
CA CYS A 115 3.12 1.98 12.32
C CYS A 115 2.87 3.43 12.75
N PHE A 116 1.90 4.08 12.12
CA PHE A 116 1.40 5.38 12.54
C PHE A 116 -0.10 5.24 12.79
N ASP A 117 -0.49 5.31 14.06
CA ASP A 117 -1.90 5.34 14.44
C ASP A 117 -2.49 6.69 13.99
N VAL A 118 -3.42 6.64 13.04
CA VAL A 118 -3.91 7.85 12.38
C VAL A 118 -4.67 8.72 13.37
N ARG A 119 -5.43 8.15 14.30
CA ARG A 119 -6.22 8.97 15.24
C ARG A 119 -5.35 9.65 16.28
N SER A 120 -4.57 8.86 17.00
CA SER A 120 -3.73 9.31 18.13
C SER A 120 -2.41 9.95 17.68
N GLU A 121 -2.05 9.79 16.41
CA GLU A 121 -0.85 10.33 15.78
C GLU A 121 0.44 9.82 16.40
N LYS A 122 0.39 8.60 16.92
CA LYS A 122 1.51 7.97 17.59
C LYS A 122 2.22 7.02 16.63
N PHE A 123 3.54 7.10 16.64
CA PHE A 123 4.40 6.14 15.98
C PHE A 123 4.63 4.93 16.88
N ASN A 124 4.63 3.76 16.27
CA ASN A 124 5.12 2.53 16.86
C ASN A 124 6.04 1.81 15.87
N LEU A 125 6.90 0.94 16.39
CA LEU A 125 7.82 0.13 15.61
C LEU A 125 7.63 -1.34 15.90
N ILE A 126 7.59 -2.13 14.84
CA ILE A 126 7.66 -3.58 14.92
C ILE A 126 9.01 -3.99 14.36
N GLU A 127 9.92 -4.40 15.25
CA GLU A 127 11.19 -4.99 14.88
C GLU A 127 10.93 -6.42 14.37
N VAL A 128 11.26 -6.71 13.12
CA VAL A 128 10.96 -8.02 12.53
C VAL A 128 11.99 -9.07 12.96
N LYS A 129 11.52 -10.01 13.79
CA LYS A 129 12.26 -11.15 14.35
C LYS A 129 11.89 -12.42 13.56
N GLY A 130 12.87 -13.29 13.36
CA GLY A 130 12.68 -14.55 12.63
C GLY A 130 12.81 -14.43 11.10
N ALA A 131 13.40 -15.46 10.47
CA ALA A 131 13.70 -15.47 9.03
C ALA A 131 12.44 -15.43 8.15
N SER A 132 11.36 -16.08 8.59
CA SER A 132 10.10 -16.16 7.84
C SER A 132 9.40 -14.81 7.71
N VAL A 133 9.26 -14.07 8.81
CA VAL A 133 8.64 -12.73 8.79
C VAL A 133 9.55 -11.74 8.07
N ARG A 134 10.88 -11.84 8.27
CA ARG A 134 11.86 -11.04 7.51
C ARG A 134 11.74 -11.24 6.01
N ARG A 135 11.44 -12.45 5.55
CA ARG A 135 11.19 -12.73 4.14
C ARG A 135 9.87 -12.11 3.68
N ALA A 136 8.80 -12.27 4.47
CA ALA A 136 7.48 -11.72 4.14
C ALA A 136 7.51 -10.19 3.94
N VAL A 137 8.18 -9.44 4.82
CA VAL A 137 8.25 -7.96 4.75
C VAL A 137 9.05 -7.41 3.55
N LEU A 138 9.67 -8.28 2.74
CA LEU A 138 10.26 -7.88 1.46
C LEU A 138 9.22 -7.82 0.32
N GLY A 139 8.04 -8.39 0.52
CA GLY A 139 6.92 -8.34 -0.42
C GLY A 139 6.12 -7.03 -0.34
N PHE A 140 5.04 -6.96 -1.13
CA PHE A 140 4.09 -5.84 -1.07
C PHE A 140 3.15 -6.01 0.11
N MET A 141 2.94 -4.96 0.88
CA MET A 141 1.94 -4.86 1.94
C MET A 141 0.53 -4.98 1.38
N VAL A 142 -0.34 -5.68 2.10
CA VAL A 142 -1.72 -5.91 1.71
C VAL A 142 -2.67 -5.80 2.89
N ASN A 143 -3.92 -5.44 2.61
CA ASN A 143 -5.00 -5.50 3.58
C ASN A 143 -5.75 -6.82 3.40
N CYS A 144 -5.62 -7.72 4.36
CA CYS A 144 -6.30 -9.01 4.39
C CYS A 144 -7.42 -8.96 5.42
N ASN A 145 -8.61 -8.48 5.03
CA ASN A 145 -9.78 -8.37 5.91
C ASN A 145 -9.50 -7.65 7.24
N GLY A 146 -8.81 -6.51 7.16
CA GLY A 146 -8.45 -5.71 8.34
C GLY A 146 -7.17 -6.16 9.04
N LYS A 147 -6.47 -7.16 8.51
CA LYS A 147 -5.15 -7.58 9.00
C LYS A 147 -4.06 -7.19 8.01
N LEU A 148 -2.90 -6.79 8.54
CA LEU A 148 -1.72 -6.54 7.73
C LEU A 148 -1.21 -7.86 7.14
N GLY A 149 -1.00 -7.88 5.83
CA GLY A 149 -0.36 -8.99 5.16
C GLY A 149 0.75 -8.55 4.21
N PHE A 150 1.41 -9.53 3.62
CA PHE A 150 2.46 -9.35 2.63
C PHE A 150 2.27 -10.34 1.49
N SER A 151 2.45 -9.88 0.25
CA SER A 151 2.34 -10.70 -0.96
C SER A 151 3.66 -10.72 -1.72
N MET A 152 4.08 -11.91 -2.14
CA MET A 152 5.31 -12.10 -2.90
C MET A 152 5.24 -13.32 -3.81
N SER A 153 5.84 -13.21 -5.00
CA SER A 153 6.11 -14.38 -5.83
C SER A 153 7.10 -15.30 -5.12
N GLU A 154 6.92 -16.61 -5.25
CA GLU A 154 7.83 -17.62 -4.70
C GLU A 154 8.07 -18.67 -5.78
N ASN A 155 9.33 -18.95 -6.12
CA ASN A 155 9.64 -20.05 -7.03
C ASN A 155 9.74 -21.39 -6.25
N HIS A 156 9.96 -22.51 -6.94
CA HIS A 156 10.05 -23.84 -6.31
C HIS A 156 11.23 -23.97 -5.32
N GLU A 157 12.24 -23.11 -5.44
CA GLU A 157 13.43 -23.08 -4.58
C GLU A 157 13.24 -22.17 -3.36
N GLY A 158 12.07 -21.54 -3.21
CA GLY A 158 11.78 -20.57 -2.15
C GLY A 158 12.40 -19.19 -2.40
N ASN A 159 12.93 -18.94 -3.61
CA ASN A 159 13.38 -17.61 -4.01
C ASN A 159 12.15 -16.72 -4.20
N VAL A 160 12.24 -15.53 -3.61
CA VAL A 160 11.13 -14.59 -3.54
C VAL A 160 11.34 -13.40 -4.45
N GLY A 161 10.26 -12.86 -4.99
CA GLY A 161 10.31 -11.70 -5.86
C GLY A 161 8.95 -11.02 -5.99
N PHE A 162 8.87 -10.05 -6.89
CA PHE A 162 7.60 -9.42 -7.22
C PHE A 162 6.72 -10.37 -8.04
N ILE A 163 5.41 -10.24 -7.87
CA ILE A 163 4.43 -10.95 -8.71
C ILE A 163 4.56 -10.37 -10.12
N SER A 164 4.84 -11.20 -11.11
CA SER A 164 5.00 -10.79 -12.51
C SER A 164 4.44 -11.85 -13.45
N GLY A 165 4.39 -11.60 -14.75
CA GLY A 165 4.00 -12.63 -15.72
C GLY A 165 4.89 -13.89 -15.71
N LYS A 166 6.08 -13.83 -15.10
CA LYS A 166 6.99 -14.98 -14.93
C LYS A 166 6.69 -15.81 -13.68
N SER A 167 5.82 -15.33 -12.81
CA SER A 167 5.44 -16.04 -11.58
C SER A 167 4.59 -17.27 -11.89
N SER A 168 4.90 -18.41 -11.27
CA SER A 168 4.06 -19.62 -11.31
C SER A 168 3.17 -19.78 -10.08
N ARG A 169 3.52 -19.09 -8.98
CA ARG A 169 2.75 -18.99 -7.75
C ARG A 169 3.14 -17.72 -7.01
N PHE A 170 2.31 -17.32 -6.07
CA PHE A 170 2.69 -16.34 -5.05
C PHE A 170 2.20 -16.79 -3.68
N LYS A 171 2.84 -16.29 -2.63
CA LYS A 171 2.46 -16.57 -1.24
C LYS A 171 1.96 -15.29 -0.59
N LEU A 172 0.82 -15.40 0.06
CA LEU A 172 0.20 -14.38 0.88
C LEU A 172 0.45 -14.71 2.34
N TRP A 173 1.13 -13.83 3.05
CA TRP A 173 1.38 -13.94 4.48
C TRP A 173 0.45 -12.96 5.19
N VAL A 174 -0.22 -13.40 6.26
CA VAL A 174 -1.06 -12.54 7.10
C VAL A 174 -0.43 -12.51 8.48
N LEU A 175 -0.17 -11.32 9.00
CA LEU A 175 0.31 -11.11 10.36
C LEU A 175 -0.90 -11.28 11.30
N GLU A 176 -0.97 -12.42 11.97
CA GLU A 176 -2.10 -12.79 12.83
C GLU A 176 -1.99 -12.11 14.20
N ASP A 177 -0.79 -12.08 14.75
CA ASP A 177 -0.46 -11.44 16.01
C ASP A 177 0.79 -10.56 15.81
N VAL A 178 0.61 -9.25 15.97
CA VAL A 178 1.66 -8.25 15.77
C VAL A 178 2.72 -8.33 16.86
N GLU A 179 2.32 -8.61 18.11
CA GLU A 179 3.21 -8.63 19.27
C GLU A 179 4.07 -9.90 19.27
N LYS A 180 3.44 -11.04 18.98
CA LYS A 180 4.12 -12.35 18.88
C LYS A 180 4.79 -12.58 17.54
N GLN A 181 4.45 -11.79 16.53
CA GLN A 181 4.94 -11.92 15.14
C GLN A 181 4.58 -13.27 14.51
N GLU A 182 3.38 -13.76 14.84
CA GLU A 182 2.84 -14.97 14.27
C GLU A 182 2.22 -14.65 12.91
N CYS A 183 2.65 -15.37 11.88
CA CYS A 183 2.12 -15.22 10.53
C CYS A 183 1.50 -16.52 10.03
N SER A 184 0.32 -16.42 9.42
CA SER A 184 -0.23 -17.48 8.59
C SER A 184 0.17 -17.25 7.13
N GLY A 185 0.32 -18.33 6.35
CA GLY A 185 0.77 -18.25 4.97
C GLY A 185 -0.10 -19.10 4.06
N ARG A 186 -0.57 -18.53 2.95
CA ARG A 186 -1.32 -19.23 1.91
C ARG A 186 -0.64 -19.10 0.55
N VAL A 187 -0.46 -20.22 -0.13
CA VAL A 187 0.11 -20.26 -1.48
C VAL A 187 -1.01 -20.26 -2.51
N TYR A 188 -0.85 -19.45 -3.54
CA TYR A 188 -1.74 -19.38 -4.69
C TYR A 188 -0.96 -19.79 -5.93
N VAL A 189 -1.35 -20.90 -6.53
CA VAL A 189 -0.82 -21.35 -7.83
C VAL A 189 -1.50 -20.54 -8.93
N LEU A 190 -0.71 -20.06 -9.88
CA LEU A 190 -1.19 -19.20 -10.97
C LEU A 190 -1.56 -20.05 -12.20
N PRO A 191 -2.53 -19.62 -13.02
CA PRO A 191 -2.97 -20.36 -14.20
C PRO A 191 -1.89 -20.40 -15.29
N ALA A 192 -2.00 -21.35 -16.22
CA ALA A 192 -1.04 -21.49 -17.33
C ALA A 192 -1.02 -20.24 -18.23
N GLU A 193 -2.18 -19.59 -18.39
CA GLU A 193 -2.39 -18.39 -19.19
C GLU A 193 -1.83 -17.13 -18.51
N TRP A 194 -1.39 -17.22 -17.25
CA TRP A 194 -0.93 -16.09 -16.45
C TRP A 194 0.09 -15.23 -17.19
N LYS A 195 1.13 -15.87 -17.74
CA LYS A 195 2.19 -15.18 -18.48
C LYS A 195 1.66 -14.39 -19.67
N ASN A 196 0.71 -14.96 -20.41
CA ASN A 196 0.17 -14.33 -21.61
C ASN A 196 -0.74 -13.15 -21.28
N ILE A 197 -1.50 -13.25 -20.17
CA ILE A 197 -2.46 -12.22 -19.75
C ILE A 197 -1.73 -11.06 -19.05
N VAL A 198 -0.81 -11.38 -18.13
CA VAL A 198 -0.04 -10.40 -17.35
C VAL A 198 1.12 -9.80 -18.15
N GLY A 199 1.72 -10.54 -19.08
CA GLY A 199 2.85 -10.07 -19.89
C GLY A 199 4.03 -9.61 -19.03
N GLU A 200 4.57 -8.42 -19.34
CA GLU A 200 5.73 -7.83 -18.65
C GLU A 200 5.34 -7.00 -17.41
N HIS A 201 4.07 -7.03 -16.99
CA HIS A 201 3.63 -6.24 -15.83
C HIS A 201 4.18 -6.82 -14.52
N VAL A 202 4.66 -5.93 -13.64
CA VAL A 202 4.89 -6.22 -12.22
C VAL A 202 3.65 -5.80 -11.44
N LEU A 203 3.09 -6.73 -10.68
CA LEU A 203 1.80 -6.58 -10.03
C LEU A 203 1.94 -6.35 -8.52
N LYS A 204 1.09 -5.48 -7.99
CA LYS A 204 0.83 -5.27 -6.57
C LYS A 204 -0.59 -5.72 -6.24
N PHE A 205 -0.78 -6.22 -5.02
CA PHE A 205 -2.10 -6.61 -4.55
C PHE A 205 -2.92 -5.36 -4.18
N VAL A 206 -4.18 -5.37 -4.60
CA VAL A 206 -5.12 -4.28 -4.37
C VAL A 206 -6.11 -4.64 -3.28
N GLY A 207 -6.67 -5.84 -3.35
CA GLY A 207 -7.75 -6.25 -2.45
C GLY A 207 -8.42 -7.54 -2.90
N LEU A 208 -9.55 -7.82 -2.27
CA LEU A 208 -10.48 -8.86 -2.71
C LEU A 208 -11.73 -8.22 -3.31
N SER A 209 -12.27 -8.82 -4.37
CA SER A 209 -13.58 -8.49 -4.90
C SER A 209 -14.70 -9.08 -4.01
N ARG A 210 -15.95 -8.69 -4.27
CA ARG A 210 -17.14 -9.29 -3.61
C ARG A 210 -17.28 -10.80 -3.84
N THR A 211 -16.68 -11.30 -4.91
CA THR A 211 -16.67 -12.72 -5.31
C THR A 211 -15.41 -13.45 -4.81
N ASN A 212 -14.65 -12.86 -3.88
CA ASN A 212 -13.38 -13.37 -3.36
C ASN A 212 -12.29 -13.56 -4.42
N GLU A 213 -12.33 -12.78 -5.51
CA GLU A 213 -11.25 -12.73 -6.49
C GLU A 213 -10.16 -11.79 -5.98
N ILE A 214 -8.91 -12.18 -6.19
CA ILE A 214 -7.75 -11.37 -5.86
C ILE A 214 -7.60 -10.32 -6.95
N VAL A 215 -7.71 -9.06 -6.55
CA VAL A 215 -7.52 -7.91 -7.43
C VAL A 215 -6.06 -7.47 -7.32
N LEU A 216 -5.42 -7.31 -8.47
CA LEU A 216 -4.04 -6.83 -8.59
C LEU A 216 -3.99 -5.67 -9.58
N SER A 217 -3.03 -4.76 -9.41
CA SER A 217 -2.75 -3.69 -10.37
C SER A 217 -1.27 -3.66 -10.73
N SER A 218 -0.93 -2.95 -11.80
CA SER A 218 0.48 -2.64 -12.07
C SER A 218 1.09 -1.86 -10.90
N TRP A 219 2.34 -2.17 -10.55
CA TRP A 219 3.08 -1.47 -9.49
C TRP A 219 3.47 -0.05 -9.93
N TYR A 220 3.81 0.12 -11.19
CA TYR A 220 4.09 1.40 -11.83
C TYR A 220 2.91 1.87 -12.67
N SER A 221 2.78 3.19 -12.81
CA SER A 221 1.81 3.81 -13.69
C SER A 221 2.18 3.54 -15.15
N VAL A 222 1.45 2.65 -15.80
CA VAL A 222 1.51 2.39 -17.25
C VAL A 222 0.20 2.79 -17.89
N LYS A 223 0.29 3.33 -19.12
CA LYS A 223 -0.85 3.51 -20.01
C LYS A 223 -0.82 2.40 -21.08
N PRO A 224 -1.94 1.72 -21.33
CA PRO A 224 -3.19 1.77 -20.55
C PRO A 224 -3.06 1.16 -19.14
N PHE A 225 -3.92 1.60 -18.20
CA PHE A 225 -3.93 1.09 -16.82
C PHE A 225 -4.84 -0.14 -16.72
N TYR A 226 -4.32 -1.21 -16.11
CA TYR A 226 -5.03 -2.47 -15.99
C TYR A 226 -5.21 -2.90 -14.54
N LEU A 227 -6.39 -3.47 -14.27
CA LEU A 227 -6.63 -4.36 -13.14
C LEU A 227 -6.62 -5.81 -13.60
N PHE A 228 -6.10 -6.69 -12.75
CA PHE A 228 -6.07 -8.13 -12.98
C PHE A 228 -6.89 -8.81 -11.88
N TYR A 229 -7.93 -9.53 -12.29
CA TYR A 229 -8.81 -10.29 -11.40
C TYR A 229 -8.43 -11.75 -11.48
N PHE A 230 -7.84 -12.26 -10.40
CA PHE A 230 -7.46 -13.67 -10.28
C PHE A 230 -8.47 -14.40 -9.39
N ASN A 231 -9.06 -15.47 -9.90
CA ASN A 231 -9.95 -16.34 -9.15
C ASN A 231 -9.22 -17.63 -8.74
N PRO A 232 -8.85 -17.80 -7.45
CA PRO A 232 -8.16 -19.00 -6.99
C PRO A 232 -8.98 -20.29 -7.12
N GLY A 233 -10.31 -20.20 -7.01
CA GLY A 233 -11.19 -21.38 -7.04
C GLY A 233 -11.38 -21.93 -8.44
N ARG A 234 -11.48 -21.06 -9.44
CA ARG A 234 -11.57 -21.44 -10.87
C ARG A 234 -10.21 -21.53 -11.54
N ASN A 235 -9.17 -21.03 -10.87
CA ASN A 235 -7.83 -20.85 -11.41
C ASN A 235 -7.86 -20.10 -12.76
N THR A 236 -8.52 -18.95 -12.78
CA THR A 236 -8.63 -18.09 -13.97
C THR A 236 -8.12 -16.70 -13.66
N VAL A 237 -7.61 -16.00 -14.66
CA VAL A 237 -7.23 -14.60 -14.55
C VAL A 237 -7.84 -13.80 -15.70
N VAL A 238 -8.33 -12.60 -15.40
CA VAL A 238 -8.87 -11.66 -16.40
C VAL A 238 -8.15 -10.33 -16.25
N ARG A 239 -7.78 -9.73 -17.38
CA ARG A 239 -7.23 -8.36 -17.45
C ARG A 239 -8.32 -7.40 -17.89
N VAL A 240 -8.51 -6.33 -17.13
CA VAL A 240 -9.51 -5.29 -17.37
C VAL A 240 -8.80 -3.95 -17.52
N GLU A 241 -9.01 -3.29 -18.66
CA GLU A 241 -8.54 -1.92 -18.89
C GLU A 241 -9.43 -0.93 -18.13
N ILE A 242 -8.81 0.04 -17.46
CA ILE A 242 -9.51 1.13 -16.79
C ILE A 242 -9.30 2.40 -17.62
N GLU A 243 -10.38 2.86 -18.24
CA GLU A 243 -10.41 4.09 -19.03
C GLU A 243 -10.58 5.34 -18.13
N GLY A 244 -10.19 6.52 -18.63
CA GLY A 244 -10.48 7.81 -17.99
C GLY A 244 -9.57 8.20 -16.80
N VAL A 245 -8.59 7.37 -16.45
CA VAL A 245 -7.64 7.70 -15.37
C VAL A 245 -6.37 8.34 -15.97
N ASP A 246 -6.22 9.66 -15.81
CA ASP A 246 -4.99 10.34 -16.19
C ASP A 246 -3.91 10.13 -15.11
N MET A 247 -3.02 9.18 -15.38
CA MET A 247 -2.08 8.60 -14.40
C MET A 247 -0.84 9.47 -14.12
N ASP A 248 -0.76 10.70 -14.63
CA ASP A 248 0.49 11.45 -14.64
C ASP A 248 0.92 11.86 -13.21
N GLY A 249 1.74 11.00 -12.60
CA GLY A 249 2.22 11.14 -11.24
C GLY A 249 1.17 10.91 -10.15
N SER A 250 0.14 10.08 -10.36
CA SER A 250 -0.92 9.81 -9.38
C SER A 250 -0.65 8.58 -8.50
N LYS A 251 -0.97 8.65 -7.19
CA LYS A 251 -0.93 7.49 -6.26
C LYS A 251 -2.34 6.93 -6.10
N PHE A 252 -2.51 5.63 -6.28
CA PHE A 252 -3.78 4.95 -6.08
C PHE A 252 -3.84 4.39 -4.66
N ALA A 253 -4.78 4.90 -3.88
CA ALA A 253 -5.21 4.28 -2.63
C ALA A 253 -6.53 3.58 -2.91
N VAL A 254 -6.65 2.36 -2.40
CA VAL A 254 -7.83 1.53 -2.58
C VAL A 254 -8.57 1.53 -1.25
N LEU A 255 -9.84 1.94 -1.28
CA LEU A 255 -10.72 1.95 -0.10
C LEU A 255 -11.23 0.55 0.23
#